data_AF-A5CY05-F1
#
_entry.id   AF-A5CY05-F1
#
_cell.length_a   1.000
_cell.length_b   1.000
_cell.length_c   1.000
_cell.angle_alpha   90.00
_cell.angle_beta   90.00
_cell.angle_gamma   90.00
#
_symmetry.space_group_name_H-M   'P 1'
#
loop_
_entity.id
_entity.type
_entity.pdbx_description
1 polymer ?
#
loop_
_entity_poly.entity_id
_entity_poly.type
_entity_poly.pdbx_seq_one_letter_code
_entity_poly.pdbx_strand_id
1 'polypeptide(L)' 'MTKFISTLMLVFSSFANSNYDFSNFFGSFERLSANFTQHTYNNTGTLLTKSSGTLLFKRPQQLGIS' A
#
# COMPACT_ATOMS: atom_id res chain seq x y z
N MET A 1 -22.77 16.22 33.96
CA MET A 1 -22.84 15.66 32.59
C MET A 1 -21.42 15.31 32.15
N THR A 2 -20.99 14.09 32.41
CA THR A 2 -19.65 13.60 32.09
C THR A 2 -19.80 12.61 30.95
N LYS A 3 -19.19 12.95 29.82
CA LYS A 3 -19.41 12.31 28.52
C LYS A 3 -18.85 10.87 28.53
N PHE A 4 -19.72 9.91 28.25
CA PHE A 4 -19.36 8.55 27.87
C PHE A 4 -18.61 8.60 26.54
N ILE A 5 -17.30 8.44 26.55
CA ILE A 5 -16.53 8.04 25.37
C ILE A 5 -15.50 7.02 25.84
N SER A 6 -15.98 5.80 26.08
CA SER A 6 -15.12 4.62 26.07
C SER A 6 -15.11 4.12 24.62
N THR A 7 -14.23 4.68 23.80
CA THR A 7 -14.06 4.23 22.42
C THR A 7 -13.29 2.91 22.46
N LEU A 8 -13.96 1.86 22.02
CA LEU A 8 -13.43 0.52 21.82
C LEU A 8 -12.22 0.58 20.85
N MET A 9 -11.00 0.48 21.39
CA MET A 9 -9.81 0.24 20.58
C MET A 9 -9.83 -1.22 20.12
N LEU A 10 -10.28 -1.44 18.89
CA LEU A 10 -10.08 -2.71 18.19
C LEU A 10 -8.57 -2.85 17.92
N VAL A 11 -7.90 -3.60 18.80
CA VAL A 11 -6.53 -4.07 18.59
C VAL A 11 -6.58 -5.12 17.49
N PHE A 12 -6.40 -4.71 16.23
CA PHE A 12 -6.06 -5.62 15.15
C PHE A 12 -4.59 -6.03 15.32
N SER A 13 -4.31 -6.90 16.29
CA SER A 13 -3.09 -7.69 16.27
C SER A 13 -3.24 -8.77 15.20
N SER A 14 -3.09 -8.37 13.94
CA SER A 14 -2.94 -9.31 12.83
C SER A 14 -1.56 -9.95 12.98
N PHE A 15 -1.54 -11.24 13.31
CA PHE A 15 -0.35 -12.07 13.20
C PHE A 15 0.04 -12.15 11.72
N ALA A 16 0.87 -11.20 11.28
CA ALA A 16 1.46 -11.18 9.95
C ALA A 16 2.39 -12.40 9.82
N ASN A 17 1.93 -13.42 9.11
CA ASN A 17 2.72 -14.59 8.77
C ASN A 17 3.64 -14.18 7.60
N SER A 18 4.76 -13.55 7.98
CA SER A 18 5.61 -12.64 7.19
C SER A 18 6.05 -13.04 5.77
N ASN A 19 5.83 -14.28 5.34
CA ASN A 19 6.31 -14.75 4.03
C ASN A 19 5.32 -14.48 2.88
N TYR A 20 4.03 -14.23 3.17
CA TYR A 20 3.02 -14.07 2.11
C TYR A 20 2.19 -12.79 2.21
N ASP A 21 2.30 -12.00 3.27
CA ASP A 21 1.40 -10.87 3.52
C ASP A 21 1.50 -9.76 2.45
N PHE A 22 2.71 -9.45 1.98
CA PHE A 22 2.89 -8.52 0.87
C PHE A 22 2.24 -9.03 -0.41
N SER A 23 2.52 -10.29 -0.77
CA SER A 23 1.97 -10.89 -1.99
C SER A 23 0.46 -11.06 -1.91
N ASN A 24 -0.11 -11.34 -0.74
CA ASN A 24 -1.55 -11.44 -0.54
C ASN A 24 -2.22 -10.07 -0.59
N PHE A 25 -1.61 -9.05 0.02
CA PHE A 25 -2.08 -7.68 -0.02
C PHE A 25 -2.08 -7.13 -1.45
N PHE A 26 -0.92 -7.14 -2.14
CA PHE A 26 -0.84 -6.72 -3.54
C PHE A 26 -1.65 -7.66 -4.46
N GLY A 27 -1.71 -8.93 -4.07
CA GLY A 27 -2.52 -10.02 -4.62
C GLY A 27 -4.03 -9.80 -4.55
N SER A 28 -4.52 -8.88 -3.72
CA SER A 28 -5.96 -8.56 -3.67
C SER A 28 -6.42 -7.59 -4.76
N PHE A 29 -5.50 -6.87 -5.41
CA PHE A 29 -5.84 -5.85 -6.42
C PHE A 29 -5.76 -6.40 -7.84
N GLU A 30 -6.91 -6.47 -8.52
CA GLU A 30 -6.98 -6.71 -9.98
C GLU A 30 -6.56 -5.49 -10.80
N ARG A 31 -6.85 -4.29 -10.28
CA ARG A 31 -6.41 -3.01 -10.81
C ARG A 31 -6.02 -2.09 -9.65
N LEU A 32 -5.00 -1.27 -9.85
CA LEU A 32 -4.55 -0.25 -8.91
C LEU A 32 -4.30 1.05 -9.68
N SER A 33 -4.82 2.16 -9.16
CA SER A 33 -4.55 3.50 -9.69
C SER A 33 -4.20 4.42 -8.54
N ALA A 34 -3.07 5.10 -8.63
CA ALA A 34 -2.63 6.02 -7.60
C ALA A 34 -1.85 7.19 -8.20
N ASN A 35 -2.10 8.40 -7.70
CA ASN A 35 -1.22 9.53 -7.96
C ASN A 35 -0.01 9.44 -7.02
N PHE A 36 1.18 9.77 -7.52
CA PHE A 36 2.41 9.73 -6.76
C PHE A 36 3.22 11.01 -6.91
N THR A 37 4.10 11.25 -5.94
CA THR A 37 5.17 12.24 -6.01
C THR A 37 6.46 11.53 -5.62
N GLN A 38 7.47 11.60 -6.49
CA GLN A 38 8.77 11.00 -6.30
C GLN A 38 9.81 12.10 -6.07
N HIS A 39 10.60 11.93 -5.02
CA HIS A 39 11.79 12.73 -4.77
C HIS A 39 13.01 11.83 -4.91
N THR A 40 14.00 12.26 -5.69
CA THR A 40 15.25 11.52 -5.88
C THR A 40 16.38 12.30 -5.25
N TYR A 41 17.11 11.68 -4.34
CA TYR A 41 18.26 12.27 -3.64
C TYR A 41 19.54 11.56 -4.02
N ASN A 42 20.68 12.25 -3.96
CA ASN A 42 21.98 11.60 -4.05
C ASN A 42 22.40 10.99 -2.70
N ASN A 43 23.56 10.34 -2.66
CA ASN A 43 24.08 9.69 -1.45
C ASN A 43 24.42 10.65 -0.31
N THR A 44 24.54 11.96 -0.60
CA THR A 44 24.77 13.00 0.42
C THR A 44 23.46 13.66 0.89
N GLY A 45 22.30 13.16 0.44
CA GLY A 45 20.98 13.69 0.82
C GLY A 45 20.55 14.95 0.06
N THR A 46 21.28 15.36 -0.98
CA THR A 46 20.90 16.49 -1.84
C THR A 46 19.80 16.06 -2.82
N LEU A 47 18.72 16.85 -2.91
CA LEU A 47 17.63 16.62 -3.86
C LEU A 47 18.14 16.82 -5.30
N LEU A 48 18.04 15.78 -6.12
CA LEU A 48 18.39 15.81 -7.55
C LEU A 48 17.19 16.18 -8.42
N THR A 49 16.04 15.56 -8.15
CA THR A 49 14.83 15.80 -8.93
C THR A 49 13.57 15.48 -8.14
N LYS A 50 12.47 16.14 -8.53
CA LYS A 50 11.12 15.91 -8.05
C LYS A 50 10.19 15.75 -9.24
N SER A 51 9.42 14.67 -9.26
CA SER A 51 8.41 14.40 -10.28
C SER A 51 7.11 13.93 -9.64
N SER A 52 6.01 14.12 -10.36
CA SER A 52 4.69 13.62 -9.96
C SER A 52 4.03 12.98 -11.17
N GLY A 53 3.14 12.03 -10.93
CA GLY A 53 2.43 11.33 -11.99
C GLY A 53 1.34 10.42 -11.47
N THR A 54 0.80 9.60 -12.37
CA THR A 54 -0.23 8.60 -12.05
C THR A 54 0.29 7.23 -12.42
N LEU A 55 0.27 6.32 -11.46
CA LEU A 55 0.50 4.89 -11.65
C LEU A 55 -0.83 4.22 -11.98
N LEU A 56 -0.88 3.49 -13.09
CA LEU A 56 -1.98 2.63 -13.47
C LEU A 56 -1.46 1.21 -13.60
N PHE A 57 -2.07 0.29 -12.87
CA PHE A 57 -1.71 -1.12 -12.85
C PHE A 57 -2.95 -1.98 -13.07
N LYS A 58 -2.78 -3.05 -13.84
CA LYS A 58 -3.77 -4.10 -14.05
C LYS A 58 -3.05 -5.45 -14.03
N ARG A 59 -3.57 -6.39 -13.25
CA ARG A 59 -3.01 -7.75 -13.18
C ARG A 59 -3.21 -8.49 -14.52
N PRO A 60 -2.21 -9.28 -14.97
CA PRO A 60 -2.41 -10.24 -16.05
C PRO A 60 -3.48 -11.27 -15.68
N GLN A 61 -4.41 -11.58 -16.58
CA GLN A 61 -5.37 -12.65 -16.34
C GLN A 61 -4.62 -13.98 -16.19
N GLN A 62 -4.87 -14.70 -15.09
CA GLN A 62 -4.46 -16.09 -15.00
C GLN A 62 -5.28 -16.88 -16.02
N LEU A 63 -4.60 -17.55 -16.95
CA LEU A 63 -5.21 -18.54 -17.83
C LEU A 63 -5.73 -19.67 -16.95
N GLY A 64 -7.04 -19.66 -16.69
CA GLY A 64 -7.71 -20.77 -16.02
C GLY A 64 -7.62 -22.00 -16.91
N ILE A 65 -6.83 -22.98 -16.50
CA ILE A 65 -6.97 -24.34 -17.01
C ILE A 65 -8.19 -24.92 -16.29
N SER A 66 -9.32 -24.92 -17.02
CA SER A 66 -10.56 -25.61 -16.65
C SER A 66 -10.35 -27.11 -16.53
#